data_AF-A0AAD8QX48-F1
#
_entry.id   AF-A0AAD8QX48-F1
#
_cell.length_a   1.000
_cell.length_b   1.000
_cell.length_c   1.000
_cell.angle_alpha   90.00
_cell.angle_beta   90.00
_cell.angle_gamma   90.00
#
_symmetry.space_group_name_H-M   'P 1'
#
loop_
_entity.id
_entity.type
_entity.pdbx_description
1 polymer ?
#
loop_
_entity_poly.entity_id
_entity_poly.type
_entity_poly.pdbx_seq_one_letter_code
_entity_poly.pdbx_strand_id
1 'polypeptide(L)'
;MRVTGFYNICGRVKEDTAHALFSCLHARQLWSSMREVWLLPSDSDMQIHSSNWFSKIINNIPAQMLENTLLAAWRAWYARNEITHGKPLPSIESSRHFLCSYLNTLKNVGELPVETILKGKSVALSTSP
;
A
#
# COMPACT_ATOMS: atom_id res chain seq x y z
N MET A 1 29.17 -10.19 2.90
CA MET A 1 27.70 -10.04 2.98
C MET A 1 27.06 -11.26 2.33
N ARG A 2 26.39 -12.11 3.10
CA ARG A 2 25.61 -13.22 2.52
C ARG A 2 24.26 -12.65 2.08
N VAL A 3 24.03 -12.57 0.76
CA VAL A 3 22.69 -12.34 0.23
C VAL A 3 21.92 -13.65 0.42
N THR A 4 21.37 -13.84 1.61
CA THR A 4 20.46 -14.95 1.88
C THR A 4 19.17 -14.63 1.15
N GLY A 5 18.74 -15.47 0.21
CA GLY A 5 17.55 -15.27 -0.62
C GLY A 5 16.21 -15.32 0.13
N PHE A 6 16.19 -14.98 1.43
CA PHE A 6 15.02 -14.95 2.29
C PHE A 6 14.54 -13.50 2.46
N TYR A 7 13.23 -13.30 2.50
CA TYR A 7 12.63 -11.98 2.67
C TYR A 7 13.03 -11.35 4.02
N ASN A 8 13.71 -10.20 3.99
CA ASN A 8 14.31 -9.57 5.18
C ASN A 8 13.31 -9.18 6.28
N ILE A 9 12.00 -9.13 5.98
CA ILE A 9 10.98 -8.82 6.99
C ILE A 9 10.59 -10.07 7.79
N CYS A 10 10.44 -11.23 7.15
CA CYS A 10 9.91 -12.44 7.81
C CYS A 10 10.94 -13.56 7.97
N GLY A 11 12.04 -13.54 7.21
CA GLY A 11 13.12 -14.53 7.21
C GLY A 11 12.70 -15.95 6.82
N ARG A 12 11.46 -16.17 6.35
CA ARG A 12 10.84 -17.51 6.28
C ARG A 12 10.73 -18.08 4.87
N VAL A 13 10.62 -17.25 3.84
CA VAL A 13 10.33 -17.70 2.47
C VAL A 13 11.26 -16.98 1.49
N LYS A 14 11.56 -17.65 0.37
CA LYS A 14 12.23 -17.01 -0.76
C LYS A 14 11.40 -15.83 -1.22
N GLU A 15 12.03 -14.67 -1.37
CA GLU A 15 11.31 -13.46 -1.73
C GLU A 15 10.69 -13.56 -3.12
N ASP A 16 9.36 -13.45 -3.18
CA ASP A 16 8.60 -13.18 -4.39
C ASP A 16 7.66 -11.99 -4.18
N THR A 17 7.21 -11.38 -5.28
CA THR A 17 6.39 -10.17 -5.24
C THR A 17 5.05 -10.40 -4.53
N ALA A 18 4.42 -11.56 -4.68
CA ALA A 18 3.15 -11.85 -4.03
C ALA A 18 3.32 -11.98 -2.50
N HIS A 19 4.43 -12.55 -2.06
CA HIS A 19 4.78 -12.64 -0.65
C HIS A 19 5.04 -11.25 -0.06
N ALA A 20 5.86 -10.45 -0.73
CA ALA A 20 6.23 -9.11 -0.27
C ALA A 20 5.00 -8.19 -0.15
N LEU A 21 4.08 -8.27 -1.11
CA LEU A 21 2.92 -7.39 -1.18
C LEU A 21 1.74 -7.85 -0.34
N PHE A 22 1.51 -9.16 -0.17
CA PHE A 22 0.26 -9.66 0.41
C PHE A 22 0.44 -10.67 1.54
N SER A 23 1.47 -11.51 1.49
CA SER A 23 1.54 -12.70 2.37
C SER A 23 2.45 -12.52 3.59
N CYS A 24 3.41 -11.61 3.53
CA CYS A 24 4.27 -11.33 4.68
C CYS A 24 3.43 -10.84 5.87
N LEU A 25 3.84 -11.16 7.10
CA LEU A 25 3.15 -10.72 8.32
C LEU A 25 2.88 -9.21 8.33
N HIS A 26 3.89 -8.39 8.01
CA HIS A 26 3.73 -6.93 7.97
C HIS A 26 2.73 -6.50 6.90
N ALA A 27 2.80 -7.08 5.71
CA ALA A 27 1.84 -6.84 4.65
C ALA A 27 0.42 -7.21 5.10
N ARG A 28 0.20 -8.41 5.63
CA ARG A 28 -1.11 -8.86 6.12
C ARG A 28 -1.69 -7.94 7.19
N GLN A 29 -0.85 -7.47 8.12
CA GLN A 29 -1.27 -6.51 9.13
C GLN A 29 -1.66 -5.17 8.52
N LEU A 30 -0.92 -4.68 7.51
CA LEU A 30 -1.27 -3.47 6.77
C LEU A 30 -2.60 -3.64 6.04
N TRP A 31 -2.78 -4.74 5.29
CA TRP A 31 -4.03 -5.05 4.59
C TRP A 31 -5.22 -5.10 5.56
N SER A 32 -5.08 -5.83 6.68
CA SER A 32 -6.11 -5.91 7.72
C SER A 32 -6.46 -4.52 8.26
N SER A 33 -5.45 -3.73 8.60
CA SER A 33 -5.63 -2.36 9.10
C SER A 33 -6.28 -1.45 8.06
N MET A 34 -5.99 -1.60 6.77
CA MET A 34 -6.61 -0.75 5.74
C MET A 34 -8.04 -1.19 5.41
N ARG A 35 -8.38 -2.48 5.52
CA ARG A 35 -9.76 -2.98 5.30
C ARG A 35 -10.79 -2.38 6.24
N GLU A 36 -10.37 -1.87 7.39
CA GLU A 36 -11.27 -1.18 8.34
C GLU A 36 -11.75 0.18 7.83
N VAL A 37 -11.02 0.81 6.90
CA VAL A 37 -11.30 2.17 6.41
C VAL A 37 -11.49 2.26 4.91
N TRP A 38 -10.96 1.30 4.15
CA TRP A 38 -11.00 1.26 2.70
C TRP A 38 -11.71 0.01 2.20
N LEU A 39 -12.42 0.18 1.08
CA LEU A 39 -12.94 -0.94 0.31
C LEU A 39 -11.77 -1.62 -0.42
N LEU A 40 -11.44 -2.85 -0.02
CA LEU A 40 -10.34 -3.67 -0.55
C LEU A 40 -10.85 -5.10 -0.86
N PRO A 41 -10.30 -5.75 -1.91
CA PRO A 41 -10.73 -7.10 -2.34
C PRO A 41 -10.42 -8.13 -1.26
N SER A 42 -11.29 -9.11 -1.02
CA SER A 42 -11.04 -10.14 0.02
C SER A 42 -9.81 -10.99 -0.32
N ASP A 43 -9.24 -11.69 0.67
CA ASP A 43 -8.08 -12.57 0.43
C ASP A 43 -8.39 -13.64 -0.64
N SER A 44 -9.64 -14.11 -0.70
CA SER A 44 -10.14 -15.02 -1.75
C SER A 44 -10.17 -14.36 -3.14
N ASP A 45 -10.58 -13.10 -3.24
CA ASP A 45 -10.67 -12.38 -4.51
C ASP A 45 -9.27 -12.12 -5.10
N MET A 46 -8.28 -11.92 -4.24
CA MET A 46 -6.94 -11.56 -4.67
C MET A 46 -6.17 -12.73 -5.30
N GLN A 47 -6.57 -13.99 -5.04
CA GLN A 47 -5.95 -15.21 -5.59
C GLN A 47 -4.42 -15.13 -5.68
N ILE A 48 -3.79 -14.63 -4.62
CA ILE A 48 -2.39 -14.19 -4.57
C ILE A 48 -1.36 -15.29 -4.86
N HIS A 49 -1.78 -16.55 -4.79
CA HIS A 49 -0.96 -17.72 -5.10
C HIS A 49 -1.06 -18.15 -6.58
N SER A 50 -1.88 -17.47 -7.39
CA SER A 50 -1.95 -17.72 -8.83
C SER A 50 -0.88 -16.92 -9.59
N SER A 51 -0.29 -17.50 -10.64
CA SER A 51 0.73 -16.83 -11.45
C SER A 51 0.23 -15.56 -12.15
N ASN A 52 -1.09 -15.38 -12.25
CA ASN A 52 -1.75 -14.25 -12.91
C ASN A 52 -2.53 -13.33 -11.95
N TRP A 53 -2.19 -13.34 -10.66
CA TRP A 53 -2.87 -12.55 -9.62
C TRP A 53 -3.01 -11.07 -10.00
N PHE A 54 -1.98 -10.45 -10.58
CA PHE A 54 -1.99 -9.03 -10.95
C PHE A 54 -3.01 -8.70 -12.04
N SER A 55 -3.08 -9.55 -13.07
CA SER A 55 -4.07 -9.40 -14.15
C SER A 55 -5.50 -9.56 -13.62
N LYS A 56 -5.72 -10.49 -12.69
CA LYS A 56 -7.03 -10.67 -12.04
C LYS A 56 -7.42 -9.44 -11.23
N ILE A 57 -6.49 -8.87 -10.46
CA ILE A 57 -6.73 -7.65 -9.69
C ILE A 57 -7.12 -6.50 -10.62
N ILE A 58 -6.39 -6.26 -11.72
CA ILE A 58 -6.68 -5.13 -12.61
C ILE A 58 -8.01 -5.29 -13.35
N ASN A 59 -8.32 -6.50 -13.81
CA ASN A 59 -9.45 -6.70 -14.73
C ASN A 59 -10.78 -7.02 -14.03
N ASN A 60 -10.77 -7.48 -12.77
CA ASN A 60 -11.95 -8.06 -12.14
C ASN A 60 -12.47 -7.29 -10.91
N ILE A 61 -11.86 -6.16 -10.54
CA ILE A 61 -12.33 -5.36 -9.40
C ILE A 61 -12.75 -3.95 -9.83
N PRO A 62 -13.70 -3.31 -9.12
CA PRO A 62 -14.12 -1.95 -9.42
C PRO A 62 -12.96 -0.95 -9.34
N ALA A 63 -12.98 0.10 -10.18
CA ALA A 63 -11.90 1.09 -10.28
C ALA A 63 -11.49 1.71 -8.92
N GLN A 64 -12.46 2.10 -8.09
CA GLN A 64 -12.19 2.64 -6.75
C GLN A 64 -11.48 1.62 -5.83
N MET A 65 -11.88 0.35 -5.93
CA MET A 65 -11.24 -0.73 -5.17
C MET A 65 -9.83 -0.99 -5.69
N LEU A 66 -9.61 -0.88 -7.02
CA LEU A 66 -8.31 -0.99 -7.65
C LEU A 66 -7.33 0.09 -7.19
N GLU A 67 -7.74 1.34 -7.13
CA GLU A 67 -6.91 2.46 -6.63
C GLU A 67 -6.40 2.19 -5.20
N ASN A 68 -7.31 1.85 -4.29
CA ASN A 68 -6.97 1.53 -2.90
C ASN A 68 -6.04 0.31 -2.83
N THR A 69 -6.30 -0.72 -3.64
CA THR A 69 -5.48 -1.94 -3.73
C THR A 69 -4.06 -1.62 -4.17
N LEU A 70 -3.89 -0.79 -5.20
CA LEU A 70 -2.58 -0.38 -5.70
C LEU A 70 -1.80 0.45 -4.67
N LEU A 71 -2.47 1.38 -3.97
CA LEU A 71 -1.83 2.18 -2.92
C LEU A 71 -1.39 1.33 -1.72
N ALA A 72 -2.23 0.39 -1.27
CA ALA A 72 -1.89 -0.53 -0.19
C ALA A 72 -0.70 -1.44 -0.58
N ALA A 73 -0.74 -2.02 -1.78
CA ALA A 73 0.36 -2.81 -2.32
C ALA A 73 1.65 -2.00 -2.42
N TRP A 74 1.58 -0.79 -2.96
CA TRP A 74 2.74 0.12 -3.03
C TRP A 74 3.31 0.41 -1.64
N ARG A 75 2.47 0.63 -0.61
CA ARG A 75 2.95 0.89 0.75
C ARG A 75 3.62 -0.33 1.38
N ALA A 76 3.13 -1.55 1.10
CA ALA A 76 3.80 -2.78 1.50
C ALA A 76 5.19 -2.90 0.83
N TRP A 77 5.27 -2.60 -0.47
CA TRP A 77 6.55 -2.55 -1.19
C TRP A 77 7.50 -1.48 -0.67
N TYR A 78 6.99 -0.31 -0.30
CA TYR A 78 7.77 0.75 0.33
C TYR A 78 8.39 0.27 1.64
N ALA A 79 7.63 -0.38 2.52
CA ALA A 79 8.13 -0.90 3.79
C ALA A 79 9.27 -1.93 3.59
N ARG A 80 9.13 -2.77 2.56
CA ARG A 80 10.16 -3.69 2.08
C ARG A 80 11.44 -2.97 1.64
N ASN A 81 11.29 -1.87 0.90
CA ASN A 81 12.43 -1.08 0.44
C ASN A 81 13.14 -0.39 1.62
N GLU A 82 12.40 0.12 2.60
CA GLU A 82 13.00 0.73 3.80
C GLU A 82 13.94 -0.26 4.50
N ILE A 83 13.48 -1.49 4.78
CA ILE A 83 14.34 -2.54 5.36
C ILE A 83 15.51 -2.89 4.45
N THR A 84 15.27 -3.04 3.14
CA THR A 84 16.33 -3.38 2.16
C THR A 84 17.45 -2.35 2.17
N HIS A 85 17.13 -1.08 2.45
CA HIS A 85 18.08 0.02 2.54
C HIS A 85 18.54 0.32 3.98
N GLY A 86 18.30 -0.59 4.93
CA GLY A 86 18.79 -0.47 6.31
C GLY A 86 18.02 0.54 7.17
N LYS A 87 16.84 0.98 6.74
CA LYS A 87 15.96 1.88 7.49
C LYS A 87 14.97 1.09 8.36
N PRO A 88 14.41 1.71 9.40
CA PRO A 88 13.41 1.05 10.23
C PRO A 88 12.14 0.70 9.45
N LEU A 89 11.52 -0.42 9.80
CA LEU A 89 10.23 -0.81 9.27
C LEU A 89 9.16 0.20 9.73
N PRO A 90 8.35 0.79 8.82
CA PRO A 90 7.28 1.68 9.23
C PRO A 90 6.21 0.91 10.02
N SER A 91 5.70 1.54 11.08
CA SER A 91 4.59 0.97 11.84
C SER A 91 3.33 0.85 10.98
N ILE A 92 2.43 -0.06 11.35
CA ILE A 92 1.14 -0.22 10.66
C ILE A 92 0.30 1.05 10.80
N GLU A 93 0.28 1.64 11.99
CA GLU A 93 -0.46 2.88 12.28
C GLU A 93 0.04 4.08 11.46
N SER A 94 1.37 4.29 11.39
CA SER A 94 1.95 5.36 10.57
C SER A 94 1.66 5.15 9.08
N SER A 95 1.70 3.89 8.62
CA SER A 95 1.36 3.56 7.24
C SER A 95 -0.11 3.78 6.93
N ARG A 96 -1.02 3.45 7.85
CA ARG A 96 -2.46 3.73 7.72
C ARG A 96 -2.73 5.22 7.64
N HIS A 97 -2.19 6.01 8.57
CA HIS A 97 -2.33 7.47 8.57
C HIS A 97 -1.81 8.08 7.28
N PHE A 98 -0.61 7.67 6.86
CA PHE A 98 -0.03 8.12 5.60
C PHE A 98 -0.95 7.82 4.41
N LEU A 99 -1.43 6.58 4.28
CA LEU A 99 -2.28 6.15 3.17
C LEU A 99 -3.59 6.95 3.11
N CYS A 100 -4.27 7.10 4.25
CA CYS A 100 -5.52 7.86 4.31
C CYS A 100 -5.31 9.33 3.94
N SER A 101 -4.28 9.97 4.50
CA SER A 101 -3.94 11.35 4.16
C SER A 101 -3.54 11.50 2.69
N TYR A 102 -2.76 10.54 2.16
CA TYR A 102 -2.25 10.61 0.80
C TYR A 102 -3.36 10.45 -0.24
N LEU A 103 -4.28 9.50 -0.05
CA LEU A 103 -5.44 9.35 -0.94
C LEU A 103 -6.33 10.60 -0.91
N ASN A 104 -6.53 11.21 0.26
CA ASN A 104 -7.28 12.46 0.37
C ASN A 104 -6.61 13.59 -0.42
N THR A 105 -5.28 13.74 -0.28
CA THR A 105 -4.50 14.70 -1.06
C THR A 105 -4.64 14.45 -2.56
N LEU A 106 -4.53 13.21 -3.02
CA LEU A 106 -4.67 12.88 -4.45
C LEU A 106 -6.05 13.28 -5.01
N LYS A 107 -7.11 13.00 -4.26
CA LYS A 107 -8.48 13.40 -4.64
C LYS A 107 -8.62 14.92 -4.72
N ASN A 108 -8.12 15.63 -3.73
CA ASN A 108 -8.17 17.09 -3.69
C ASN A 108 -7.34 17.74 -4.81
N VAL A 109 -6.17 17.17 -5.16
CA VAL A 109 -5.34 17.68 -6.26
C VAL A 109 -6.05 17.53 -7.61
N GLY A 110 -6.84 16.48 -7.80
CA GLY A 110 -7.66 16.30 -9.01
C GLY A 110 -8.75 17.36 -9.19
N GLU A 111 -9.17 18.04 -8.12
CA GLU A 111 -10.23 19.04 -8.12
C GLU A 111 -9.69 20.49 -8.08
N LEU A 112 -8.38 20.68 -7.92
CA LEU A 112 -7.77 22.01 -7.82
C LEU A 112 -7.41 22.61 -9.20
N PRO A 113 -7.67 23.90 -9.43
CA PRO A 113 -7.12 24.61 -10.58
C PRO A 113 -5.59 24.55 -10.55
N VAL A 114 -4.95 24.28 -11.70
CA VAL A 114 -3.49 24.13 -11.88
C VAL A 114 -2.68 25.25 -11.21
N GLU A 115 -3.21 26.48 -11.21
CA GLU A 115 -2.58 27.65 -10.59
C GLU A 115 -2.42 27.54 -9.07
N THR A 116 -3.30 26.80 -8.39
CA THR A 116 -3.25 26.58 -6.95
C THR A 116 -2.21 25.52 -6.59
N ILE A 117 -2.07 24.49 -7.44
CA ILE A 117 -1.07 23.42 -7.31
C ILE A 117 0.35 24.01 -7.46
N LEU A 118 0.57 24.86 -8.46
CA LEU A 118 1.88 25.46 -8.75
C LEU A 118 2.36 26.41 -7.64
N LYS A 119 1.45 27.00 -6.85
CA LYS A 119 1.79 27.89 -5.73
C LYS A 119 2.13 27.17 -4.42
N GLY A 120 2.08 25.83 -4.39
CA GLY A 120 2.51 25.03 -3.23
C GLY A 120 1.64 25.19 -1.97
N LYS A 121 0.42 25.73 -2.10
CA LYS A 121 -0.51 25.85 -0.98
C LYS A 121 -1.19 24.51 -0.75
N SER A 122 -0.68 23.72 0.18
CA SER A 122 -1.40 22.58 0.75
C SER A 122 -2.68 23.09 1.42
N VAL A 123 -3.82 22.46 1.09
CA VAL A 123 -5.06 22.64 1.85
C VAL A 123 -4.76 22.19 3.27
N ALA A 124 -4.87 23.10 4.23
CA ALA A 124 -4.83 22.75 5.65
C ALA A 124 -5.99 21.77 5.90
N LEU A 125 -5.66 20.52 6.23
CA LEU A 125 -6.64 19.52 6.64
C LEU A 125 -7.36 20.08 7.87
N SER A 126 -8.63 20.47 7.72
CA SER A 126 -9.49 20.73 8.86
C SER A 126 -9.70 19.41 9.58
N THR A 127 -9.00 19.24 10.70
CA THR A 127 -9.34 18.26 11.73
C THR A 127 -10.72 18.64 12.26
N SER A 128 -11.75 17.92 11.85
CA SER A 128 -13.02 17.92 12.57
C SER A 128 -12.98 16.86 13.67
N PRO A 129 -13.66 17.13 14.80
CA PRO A 129 -13.40 16.55 16.13
C PRO A 129 -13.75 15.07 16.29
#